data_AF-A0A0L6JMU8-F1
#
_entry.id   AF-A0A0L6JMU8-F1
#
_cell.length_a   1.000
_cell.length_b   1.000
_cell.length_c   1.000
_cell.angle_alpha   90.00
_cell.angle_beta   90.00
_cell.angle_gamma   90.00
#
_symmetry.space_group_name_H-M   'P 1'
#
loop_
_entity.id
_entity.type
_entity.pdbx_description
1 polymer ?
#
loop_
_entity_poly.entity_id
_entity_poly.type
_entity_poly.pdbx_seq_one_letter_code
_entity_poly.pdbx_strand_id
1 'polypeptide(L)'
;MFLSYDEIISLKEIEELVERYYNSGKFQRTLEYLMKESGKTPFEFFADLSSYWKAHGLYDRSISSRELYTILINYLREKATVDIHKANELMKFDFLSTESTNNLPKEISRCYSEINNDRIFAFLRNDENIKKYLPHLEGMLPKNIFKHIHVELFSFDITEDELPPDKTAILYDYNLKDKVTNLFLHHKISI
;
A
#
# COMPACT_ATOMS: atom_id res chain seq x y z
N MET A 1 -0.59 40.60 5.10
CA MET A 1 0.59 39.77 4.75
C MET A 1 0.30 39.19 3.37
N PHE A 2 1.10 39.53 2.37
CA PHE A 2 0.97 38.97 1.02
C PHE A 2 2.02 37.87 0.87
N LEU A 3 1.62 36.71 0.36
CA LEU A 3 2.55 35.65 -0.03
C LEU A 3 3.36 36.14 -1.24
N SER A 4 4.66 35.95 -1.17
CA SER A 4 5.57 36.13 -2.29
C SER A 4 5.28 35.12 -3.40
N TYR A 5 5.76 35.41 -4.61
CA TYR A 5 5.60 34.52 -5.75
C TYR A 5 6.21 33.12 -5.50
N ASP A 6 7.37 33.08 -4.85
CA ASP A 6 8.07 31.82 -4.54
C ASP A 6 7.31 30.97 -3.50
N GLU A 7 6.65 31.63 -2.53
CA GLU A 7 5.79 30.95 -1.57
C GLU A 7 4.53 30.37 -2.26
N ILE A 8 3.96 31.07 -3.25
CA ILE A 8 2.83 30.56 -4.03
C ILE A 8 3.25 29.33 -4.83
N ILE A 9 4.43 29.33 -5.45
CA ILE A 9 4.95 28.14 -6.16
C ILE A 9 5.11 26.97 -5.20
N SER A 10 5.74 27.20 -4.05
CA SER A 10 5.98 26.15 -3.06
C SER A 10 4.68 25.52 -2.55
N LEU A 11 3.64 26.34 -2.35
CA LEU A 11 2.32 25.83 -1.96
C LEU A 11 1.67 24.95 -3.03
N LYS A 12 1.80 25.32 -4.31
CA LYS A 12 1.29 24.51 -5.43
C LYS A 12 2.02 23.17 -5.55
N GLU A 13 3.33 23.17 -5.36
CA GLU A 13 4.14 21.96 -5.37
C GLU A 13 3.76 21.00 -4.24
N ILE A 14 3.47 21.52 -3.04
CA ILE A 14 2.96 20.75 -1.90
C ILE A 14 1.56 20.22 -2.20
N GLU A 15 0.66 21.05 -2.73
CA GLU A 15 -0.70 20.66 -3.11
C GLU A 15 -0.69 19.49 -4.10
N GLU A 16 0.20 19.53 -5.10
CA GLU A 16 0.36 18.42 -6.05
C GLU A 16 0.73 17.11 -5.36
N LEU A 17 1.62 17.15 -4.35
CA LEU A 17 1.99 15.95 -3.61
C LEU A 17 0.86 15.43 -2.72
N VAL A 18 0.11 16.34 -2.08
CA VAL A 18 -1.08 15.97 -1.30
C VAL A 18 -2.09 15.28 -2.22
N GLU A 19 -2.32 15.78 -3.42
CA GLU A 19 -3.21 15.15 -4.38
C GLU A 19 -2.74 13.74 -4.77
N ARG A 20 -1.46 13.61 -5.11
CA ARG A 20 -0.87 12.34 -5.59
C ARG A 20 -0.79 11.26 -4.51
N TYR A 21 -0.45 11.62 -3.28
CA TYR A 21 -0.20 10.65 -2.21
C TYR A 21 -1.37 10.50 -1.25
N TYR A 22 -2.00 11.60 -0.82
CA TYR A 22 -3.07 11.57 0.18
C TYR A 22 -4.45 11.41 -0.49
N ASN A 23 -4.84 12.32 -1.37
CA ASN A 23 -6.19 12.30 -1.97
C ASN A 23 -6.41 11.13 -2.92
N SER A 24 -5.34 10.58 -3.52
CA SER A 24 -5.43 9.39 -4.37
C SER A 24 -5.92 8.13 -3.62
N GLY A 25 -5.83 8.12 -2.28
CA GLY A 25 -6.15 6.96 -1.43
C GLY A 25 -5.15 5.80 -1.54
N LYS A 26 -4.11 5.93 -2.36
CA LYS A 26 -3.17 4.84 -2.68
C LYS A 26 -2.09 4.57 -1.65
N PHE A 27 -1.96 5.44 -0.65
CA PHE A 27 -0.92 5.36 0.37
C PHE A 27 -1.51 5.49 1.76
N GLN A 28 -2.78 5.12 1.95
CA GLN A 28 -3.51 5.41 3.18
C GLN A 28 -2.76 4.87 4.43
N ARG A 29 -2.45 3.57 4.47
CA ARG A 29 -1.77 2.97 5.62
C ARG A 29 -0.34 3.46 5.76
N THR A 30 0.34 3.63 4.63
CA THR A 30 1.70 4.17 4.60
C THR A 30 1.74 5.58 5.20
N LEU A 31 0.86 6.48 4.79
CA LEU A 31 0.84 7.86 5.28
C LEU A 31 0.39 7.93 6.75
N GLU A 32 -0.61 7.15 7.17
CA GLU A 32 -0.99 7.04 8.59
C GLU A 32 0.23 6.71 9.46
N TYR A 33 1.02 5.70 9.06
CA TYR A 33 2.26 5.33 9.73
C TYR A 33 3.31 6.45 9.70
N LEU A 34 3.55 7.06 8.53
CA LEU A 34 4.56 8.10 8.39
C LEU A 34 4.21 9.35 9.20
N MET A 35 2.94 9.75 9.28
CA MET A 35 2.50 10.88 10.11
C MET A 35 2.72 10.58 11.59
N LYS A 36 2.44 9.35 12.03
CA LYS A 36 2.61 8.93 13.43
C LYS A 36 4.08 8.88 13.84
N GLU A 37 4.94 8.27 13.03
CA GLU A 37 6.32 7.97 13.42
C GLU A 37 7.33 9.07 13.06
N SER A 38 7.07 9.89 12.03
CA SER A 38 8.04 10.91 11.61
C SER A 38 8.15 12.10 12.57
N GLY A 39 7.18 12.27 13.47
CA GLY A 39 7.08 13.44 14.36
C GLY A 39 6.80 14.76 13.64
N LYS A 40 6.50 14.73 12.33
CA LYS A 40 6.18 15.89 11.51
C LYS A 40 4.67 16.09 11.44
N THR A 41 4.24 17.35 11.36
CA THR A 41 2.88 17.65 10.89
C THR A 41 2.73 17.24 9.42
N PRO A 42 1.49 17.01 8.93
CA PRO A 42 1.26 16.69 7.52
C PRO A 42 1.88 17.72 6.56
N PHE A 43 1.78 19.01 6.88
CA PHE A 43 2.38 20.07 6.08
C PHE A 43 3.90 19.96 6.01
N GLU A 44 4.58 19.77 7.15
CA GLU A 44 6.04 19.62 7.20
C GLU A 44 6.51 18.37 6.45
N PHE A 45 5.75 17.27 6.53
CA PHE A 45 6.06 16.07 5.77
C PHE A 45 6.01 16.33 4.25
N PHE A 46 4.91 16.92 3.75
CA PHE A 46 4.77 17.18 2.33
C PHE A 46 5.70 18.29 1.82
N ALA A 47 6.03 19.28 2.65
CA ALA A 47 7.04 20.28 2.32
C ALA A 47 8.45 19.68 2.17
N ASP A 48 8.83 18.74 3.06
CA ASP A 48 10.11 18.03 2.96
C ASP A 48 10.15 17.08 1.75
N LEU A 49 9.05 16.37 1.48
CA LEU A 49 8.92 15.54 0.28
C LEU A 49 8.94 16.38 -1.01
N SER A 50 8.33 17.57 -1.00
CA SER A 50 8.39 18.52 -2.12
C SER A 50 9.82 18.99 -2.39
N SER A 51 10.58 19.29 -1.32
CA SER A 51 11.99 19.64 -1.43
C SER A 51 12.82 18.51 -2.05
N TYR A 52 12.54 17.26 -1.66
CA TYR A 52 13.15 16.08 -2.27
C TYR A 52 12.81 15.95 -3.77
N TRP A 53 11.54 16.14 -4.14
CA TRP A 53 11.10 16.12 -5.53
C TRP A 53 11.81 17.17 -6.39
N LYS A 54 11.94 18.39 -5.87
CA LYS A 54 12.61 19.50 -6.55
C LYS A 54 14.10 19.23 -6.76
N ALA A 55 14.78 18.73 -5.73
CA ALA A 55 16.21 18.37 -5.81
C ALA A 55 16.50 17.25 -6.83
N HIS A 56 15.52 16.39 -7.11
CA HIS A 56 15.64 15.28 -8.05
C HIS A 56 14.98 15.55 -9.42
N GLY A 57 14.53 16.79 -9.70
CA GLY A 57 13.90 17.16 -10.97
C GLY A 57 12.61 16.40 -11.27
N LEU A 58 11.86 15.99 -10.22
CA LEU A 58 10.68 15.14 -10.36
C LEU A 58 9.45 15.92 -10.89
N TYR A 59 9.36 17.22 -10.62
CA TYR A 59 8.30 18.08 -11.17
C TYR A 59 8.41 18.31 -12.68
N ASP A 60 9.59 18.09 -13.27
CA ASP A 60 9.86 18.40 -14.68
C ASP A 60 9.41 17.29 -15.63
N ARG A 61 8.81 16.20 -15.12
CA ARG A 61 8.38 15.06 -15.92
C ARG A 61 7.13 14.39 -15.39
N SER A 62 6.50 13.60 -16.26
CA SER A 62 5.40 12.73 -15.84
C SER A 62 5.92 11.60 -14.95
N ILE A 63 5.25 11.41 -13.82
CA ILE A 63 5.51 10.33 -12.86
C ILE A 63 4.30 9.42 -12.81
N SER A 64 4.55 8.12 -13.03
CA SER A 64 3.49 7.12 -12.97
C SER A 64 3.09 6.80 -11.53
N SER A 65 1.86 6.29 -11.33
CA SER A 65 1.41 5.88 -10.00
C SER A 65 2.31 4.83 -9.35
N ARG A 66 2.93 3.94 -10.13
CA ARG A 66 3.84 2.91 -9.61
C ARG A 66 5.16 3.52 -9.16
N GLU A 67 5.62 4.52 -9.89
CA GLU A 67 6.86 5.23 -9.59
C GLU A 67 6.75 6.11 -8.34
N LEU A 68 5.55 6.54 -7.95
CA LEU A 68 5.33 7.23 -6.67
C LEU A 68 5.78 6.40 -5.47
N TYR A 69 5.59 5.07 -5.50
CA TYR A 69 6.08 4.15 -4.47
C TYR A 69 7.61 4.10 -4.44
N THR A 70 8.24 4.01 -5.62
CA THR A 70 9.69 4.06 -5.78
C THR A 70 10.28 5.35 -5.21
N ILE A 71 9.70 6.48 -5.56
CA ILE A 71 10.13 7.80 -5.08
C ILE A 71 9.98 7.89 -3.57
N LEU A 72 8.82 7.49 -3.03
CA LEU A 72 8.55 7.60 -1.61
C LEU A 72 9.51 6.72 -0.78
N ILE A 73 9.73 5.46 -1.17
CA ILE A 73 10.64 4.58 -0.42
C ILE A 73 12.09 5.08 -0.51
N ASN A 74 12.52 5.66 -1.63
CA ASN A 74 13.85 6.23 -1.77
C ASN A 74 14.02 7.49 -0.90
N TYR A 75 13.02 8.38 -0.88
CA TYR A 75 12.97 9.51 0.04
C TYR A 75 13.09 9.06 1.51
N LEU A 76 12.32 8.04 1.91
CA LEU A 76 12.37 7.53 3.28
C LEU A 76 13.76 6.94 3.63
N ARG A 77 14.37 6.20 2.71
CA ARG A 77 15.72 5.65 2.87
C ARG A 77 16.77 6.75 3.05
N GLU A 78 16.64 7.87 2.33
CA GLU A 78 17.55 9.01 2.45
C GLU A 78 17.37 9.75 3.79
N LYS A 79 16.13 9.94 4.24
CA LYS A 79 15.84 10.65 5.50
C LYS A 79 16.16 9.83 6.74
N ALA A 80 16.07 8.49 6.66
CA ALA A 80 16.34 7.55 7.75
C ALA A 80 15.56 7.85 9.05
N THR A 81 14.36 8.43 8.93
CA THR A 81 13.53 8.88 10.07
C THR A 81 12.54 7.84 10.57
N VAL A 82 12.32 6.75 9.82
CA VAL A 82 11.30 5.73 10.11
C VAL A 82 11.84 4.33 9.82
N ASP A 83 11.16 3.31 10.32
CA ASP A 83 11.46 1.92 9.98
C ASP A 83 11.07 1.64 8.51
N ILE A 84 12.10 1.53 7.67
CA ILE A 84 11.96 1.27 6.23
C ILE A 84 11.33 -0.10 5.95
N HIS A 85 11.58 -1.09 6.81
CA HIS A 85 10.94 -2.40 6.66
C HIS A 85 9.44 -2.28 6.88
N LYS A 86 9.02 -1.57 7.93
CA LYS A 86 7.60 -1.34 8.21
C LYS A 86 6.94 -0.52 7.09
N ALA A 87 7.59 0.55 6.63
CA ALA A 87 7.10 1.34 5.51
C ALA A 87 6.95 0.52 4.22
N ASN A 88 7.91 -0.37 3.90
CA ASN A 88 7.85 -1.23 2.72
C ASN A 88 6.64 -2.20 2.77
N GLU A 89 6.39 -2.82 3.92
CA GLU A 89 5.25 -3.74 4.08
C GLU A 89 3.90 -3.01 3.96
N LEU A 90 3.79 -1.79 4.51
CA LEU A 90 2.59 -0.96 4.37
C LEU A 90 2.37 -0.51 2.92
N MET A 91 3.44 -0.11 2.22
CA MET A 91 3.36 0.23 0.80
C MET A 91 2.96 -0.98 -0.06
N LYS A 92 3.45 -2.18 0.27
CA LYS A 92 3.02 -3.43 -0.37
C LYS A 92 1.54 -3.68 -0.14
N PHE A 93 1.05 -3.49 1.08
CA PHE A 93 -0.37 -3.62 1.41
C PHE A 93 -1.24 -2.62 0.65
N ASP A 94 -0.88 -1.34 0.69
CA ASP A 94 -1.61 -0.27 0.02
C ASP A 94 -1.68 -0.52 -1.51
N PHE A 95 -0.57 -0.97 -2.10
CA PHE A 95 -0.50 -1.30 -3.53
C PHE A 95 -1.41 -2.48 -3.88
N LEU A 96 -1.32 -3.60 -3.16
CA LEU A 96 -2.14 -4.78 -3.42
C LEU A 96 -3.63 -4.55 -3.13
N SER A 97 -3.95 -3.60 -2.25
CA SER A 97 -5.32 -3.19 -1.94
C SER A 97 -5.92 -2.29 -3.01
N THR A 98 -5.12 -1.63 -3.85
CA THR A 98 -5.62 -0.66 -4.85
C THR A 98 -5.50 -1.14 -6.29
N GLU A 99 -4.49 -1.96 -6.57
CA GLU A 99 -4.15 -2.47 -7.91
C GLU A 99 -4.37 -3.99 -7.99
N SER A 100 -5.06 -4.47 -9.03
CA SER A 100 -5.37 -5.91 -9.23
C SER A 100 -4.19 -6.69 -9.83
N THR A 101 -2.96 -6.34 -9.44
CA THR A 101 -1.75 -6.95 -9.99
C THR A 101 -0.79 -7.33 -8.88
N ASN A 102 -0.25 -8.53 -8.98
CA ASN A 102 0.84 -8.99 -8.13
C ASN A 102 2.23 -8.53 -8.64
N ASN A 103 2.29 -7.75 -9.72
CA ASN A 103 3.54 -7.11 -10.09
C ASN A 103 3.72 -5.88 -9.19
N LEU A 104 4.60 -5.93 -8.20
CA LEU A 104 4.88 -4.82 -7.28
C LEU A 104 5.77 -3.76 -7.94
N PRO A 105 5.79 -2.51 -7.46
CA PRO A 105 6.82 -1.53 -7.83
C PRO A 105 8.21 -2.08 -7.50
N LYS A 106 9.20 -1.77 -8.35
CA LYS A 106 10.52 -2.44 -8.35
C LYS A 106 11.26 -2.32 -7.00
N GLU A 107 11.07 -1.22 -6.29
CA GLU A 107 11.77 -0.91 -5.05
C GLU A 107 11.03 -1.43 -3.80
N ILE A 108 9.81 -1.95 -3.98
CA ILE A 108 9.03 -2.62 -2.94
C ILE A 108 9.39 -4.11 -2.92
N SER A 109 9.97 -4.55 -1.81
CA SER A 109 10.48 -5.91 -1.64
C SER A 109 9.45 -6.81 -0.98
N ARG A 110 9.39 -8.08 -1.40
CA ARG A 110 8.73 -9.14 -0.62
C ARG A 110 9.76 -9.73 0.33
N CYS A 111 9.81 -9.22 1.56
CA CYS A 111 10.72 -9.76 2.57
C CYS A 111 10.31 -11.16 3.04
N TYR A 112 9.06 -11.57 2.79
CA TYR A 112 8.49 -12.82 3.33
C TYR A 112 7.48 -13.46 2.36
N SER A 113 7.94 -14.17 1.32
CA SER A 113 7.06 -14.72 0.26
C SER A 113 6.86 -16.24 0.32
N GLU A 114 6.87 -16.86 1.51
CA GLU A 114 6.88 -18.33 1.65
C GLU A 114 5.51 -19.01 1.42
N ILE A 115 4.45 -18.27 1.06
CA ILE A 115 3.17 -18.90 0.74
C ILE A 115 3.21 -19.53 -0.66
N ASN A 116 3.03 -20.84 -0.71
CA ASN A 116 2.99 -21.58 -1.97
C ASN A 116 1.55 -21.78 -2.45
N ASN A 117 1.41 -22.07 -3.74
CA ASN A 117 0.10 -22.33 -4.34
C ASN A 117 -0.60 -23.53 -3.70
N ASP A 118 0.13 -24.54 -3.23
CA ASP A 118 -0.46 -25.73 -2.60
C ASP A 118 -1.22 -25.39 -1.33
N ARG A 119 -0.68 -24.52 -0.47
CA ARG A 119 -1.38 -24.03 0.73
C ARG A 119 -2.62 -23.25 0.34
N ILE A 120 -2.52 -22.36 -0.65
CA ILE A 120 -3.68 -21.58 -1.15
C ILE A 120 -4.76 -22.53 -1.68
N PHE A 121 -4.39 -23.53 -2.48
CA PHE A 121 -5.34 -24.52 -2.98
C PHE A 121 -5.93 -25.41 -1.87
N ALA A 122 -5.17 -25.72 -0.82
CA ALA A 122 -5.71 -26.42 0.35
C ALA A 122 -6.75 -25.55 1.07
N PHE A 123 -6.48 -24.25 1.23
CA PHE A 123 -7.44 -23.29 1.78
C PHE A 123 -8.71 -23.20 0.94
N LEU A 124 -8.59 -23.15 -0.40
CA LEU A 124 -9.71 -23.03 -1.34
C LEU A 124 -10.56 -24.31 -1.48
N ARG A 125 -10.03 -25.48 -1.10
CA ARG A 125 -10.79 -26.75 -1.11
C ARG A 125 -11.73 -26.88 0.08
N ASN A 126 -11.59 -26.03 1.09
CA ASN A 126 -12.48 -26.03 2.24
C ASN A 126 -13.69 -25.13 1.94
N ASP A 127 -14.87 -25.74 1.77
CA ASP A 127 -16.10 -25.02 1.47
C ASP A 127 -16.49 -24.00 2.56
N GLU A 128 -16.13 -24.23 3.83
CA GLU A 128 -16.36 -23.26 4.90
C GLU A 128 -15.54 -21.99 4.72
N ASN A 129 -14.29 -22.12 4.23
CA ASN A 129 -13.46 -20.95 3.92
C ASN A 129 -14.06 -20.15 2.76
N ILE A 130 -14.54 -20.82 1.72
CA ILE A 130 -15.19 -20.15 0.58
C ILE A 130 -16.47 -19.44 1.04
N LYS A 131 -17.34 -20.11 1.80
CA LYS A 131 -18.56 -19.49 2.34
C LYS A 131 -18.28 -18.28 3.22
N LYS A 132 -17.22 -18.34 4.03
CA LYS A 132 -16.85 -17.26 4.95
C LYS A 132 -16.21 -16.06 4.25
N TYR A 133 -15.27 -16.30 3.36
CA TYR A 133 -14.40 -15.24 2.80
C TYR A 133 -14.72 -14.88 1.34
N LEU A 134 -15.27 -15.81 0.57
CA LEU A 134 -15.55 -15.65 -0.88
C LEU A 134 -16.95 -16.17 -1.24
N PRO A 135 -18.04 -15.75 -0.55
CA PRO A 135 -19.36 -16.36 -0.72
C PRO A 135 -19.90 -16.24 -2.16
N HIS A 136 -19.54 -15.18 -2.88
CA HIS A 136 -19.94 -14.96 -4.27
C HIS A 136 -19.26 -15.90 -5.28
N LEU A 137 -18.25 -16.67 -4.85
CA LEU A 137 -17.53 -17.67 -5.67
C LEU A 137 -17.88 -19.11 -5.26
N GLU A 138 -18.89 -19.30 -4.41
CA GLU A 138 -19.35 -20.62 -3.99
C GLU A 138 -19.74 -21.49 -5.20
N GLY A 139 -19.34 -22.76 -5.17
CA GLY A 139 -19.57 -23.72 -6.26
C GLY A 139 -18.59 -23.63 -7.43
N MET A 140 -17.65 -22.66 -7.44
CA MET A 140 -16.58 -22.62 -8.44
C MET A 140 -15.43 -23.58 -8.09
N LEU A 141 -14.76 -24.10 -9.13
CA LEU A 141 -13.55 -24.88 -8.94
C LEU A 141 -12.42 -24.01 -8.35
N PRO A 142 -11.59 -24.51 -7.41
CA PRO A 142 -10.49 -23.75 -6.81
C PRO A 142 -9.54 -23.09 -7.82
N LYS A 143 -9.30 -23.76 -8.96
CA LYS A 143 -8.47 -23.21 -10.06
C LYS A 143 -9.05 -21.96 -10.72
N ASN A 144 -10.38 -21.84 -10.75
CA ASN A 144 -11.05 -20.65 -11.26
C ASN A 144 -11.01 -19.54 -10.22
N ILE A 145 -11.31 -19.86 -8.96
CA ILE A 145 -11.22 -18.91 -7.84
C ILE A 145 -9.83 -18.27 -7.76
N PHE A 146 -8.78 -19.09 -7.87
CA PHE A 146 -7.38 -18.66 -7.81
C PHE A 146 -7.00 -17.56 -8.83
N LYS A 147 -7.73 -17.43 -9.94
CA LYS A 147 -7.47 -16.37 -10.94
C LYS A 147 -7.94 -14.98 -10.51
N HIS A 148 -8.84 -14.92 -9.54
CA HIS A 148 -9.50 -13.70 -9.08
C HIS A 148 -9.02 -13.25 -7.71
N ILE A 149 -8.20 -14.06 -7.04
CA ILE A 149 -7.70 -13.78 -5.71
C ILE A 149 -6.18 -13.67 -5.70
N HIS A 150 -5.66 -12.99 -4.69
CA HIS A 150 -4.25 -13.00 -4.35
C HIS A 150 -4.09 -13.23 -2.86
N VAL A 151 -3.07 -13.99 -2.45
CA VAL A 151 -2.75 -14.16 -1.03
C VAL A 151 -1.33 -13.69 -0.80
N GLU A 152 -1.16 -12.74 0.12
CA GLU A 152 0.15 -12.20 0.49
C GLU A 152 0.39 -12.38 1.98
N LEU A 153 1.64 -12.72 2.34
CA LEU A 153 2.10 -12.77 3.71
C LEU A 153 2.76 -11.46 4.10
N PHE A 154 2.50 -11.04 5.34
CA PHE A 154 3.10 -9.86 5.94
C PHE A 154 3.84 -10.23 7.22
N SER A 155 4.95 -9.53 7.46
CA SER A 155 5.87 -9.81 8.58
C SER A 155 5.33 -9.37 9.95
N PHE A 156 4.27 -8.58 9.98
CA PHE A 156 3.57 -8.14 11.19
C PHE A 156 2.08 -7.96 10.86
N ASP A 157 1.25 -7.82 11.89
CA ASP A 157 -0.16 -7.49 11.69
C ASP A 157 -0.29 -6.08 11.12
N ILE A 158 -0.70 -6.01 9.85
CA ILE A 158 -0.95 -4.75 9.14
C ILE A 158 -2.40 -4.28 9.29
N THR A 159 -3.26 -5.11 9.91
CA THR A 159 -4.70 -4.86 10.08
C THR A 159 -5.04 -4.33 11.46
N GLU A 160 -4.20 -4.57 12.48
CA GLU A 160 -4.36 -4.06 13.84
C GLU A 160 -3.09 -3.36 14.34
N ASP A 161 -3.25 -2.24 15.05
CA ASP A 161 -2.15 -1.36 15.51
C ASP A 161 -1.27 -1.97 16.62
N GLU A 162 -1.73 -3.04 17.28
CA GLU A 162 -1.09 -3.56 18.50
C GLU A 162 -1.30 -5.07 18.65
N LEU A 163 -0.46 -5.90 18.05
CA LEU A 163 -0.17 -7.27 18.53
C LEU A 163 1.16 -7.78 17.90
N PRO A 164 1.85 -8.75 18.54
CA PRO A 164 3.22 -9.15 18.22
C PRO A 164 3.34 -9.73 16.80
N PRO A 165 4.57 -9.93 16.26
CA PRO A 165 4.80 -10.32 14.87
C PRO A 165 4.38 -11.78 14.60
N ASP A 166 3.09 -12.06 14.68
CA ASP A 166 2.51 -13.23 14.07
C ASP A 166 2.21 -12.91 12.62
N LYS A 167 2.79 -13.72 11.75
CA LYS A 167 2.67 -13.60 10.30
C LYS A 167 1.20 -13.53 9.93
N THR A 168 0.82 -12.51 9.18
CA THR A 168 -0.56 -12.32 8.76
C THR A 168 -0.69 -12.66 7.28
N ALA A 169 -1.60 -13.57 6.96
CA ALA A 169 -1.98 -13.87 5.59
C ALA A 169 -3.21 -13.04 5.22
N ILE A 170 -3.09 -12.24 4.17
CA ILE A 170 -4.19 -11.44 3.64
C ILE A 170 -4.62 -12.03 2.31
N LEU A 171 -5.90 -12.40 2.23
CA LEU A 171 -6.58 -12.78 1.01
C LEU A 171 -7.21 -11.54 0.39
N TYR A 172 -6.76 -11.16 -0.80
CA TYR A 172 -7.36 -10.14 -1.64
C TYR A 172 -8.33 -10.78 -2.63
N ASP A 173 -9.50 -10.17 -2.78
CA ASP A 173 -10.48 -10.49 -3.81
C ASP A 173 -10.56 -9.36 -4.84
N TYR A 174 -10.06 -9.63 -6.05
CA TYR A 174 -10.01 -8.65 -7.12
C TYR A 174 -11.31 -8.52 -7.93
N ASN A 175 -12.37 -9.25 -7.56
CA ASN A 175 -13.71 -9.04 -8.14
C ASN A 175 -14.50 -7.95 -7.42
N LEU A 176 -14.19 -7.71 -6.15
CA LEU A 176 -14.96 -6.81 -5.30
C LEU A 176 -14.11 -5.63 -4.83
N LYS A 177 -14.61 -4.43 -5.11
CA LYS A 177 -14.10 -3.19 -4.51
C LYS A 177 -15.12 -2.60 -3.57
N ASP A 178 -14.65 -2.11 -2.44
CA ASP A 178 -15.44 -1.28 -1.54
C ASP A 178 -15.81 0.03 -2.25
N LYS A 179 -17.10 0.40 -2.20
CA LYS A 179 -17.61 1.56 -2.93
C LYS A 179 -17.22 2.90 -2.32
N VAL A 180 -16.82 2.91 -1.06
CA VAL A 180 -16.45 4.11 -0.30
C VAL A 180 -14.95 4.31 -0.37
N THR A 181 -14.16 3.28 -0.08
CA THR A 181 -12.69 3.39 -0.04
C THR A 181 -12.03 3.10 -1.38
N ASN A 182 -12.74 2.49 -2.33
CA ASN A 182 -12.23 2.05 -3.64
C ASN A 182 -11.08 1.00 -3.55
N LEU A 183 -10.92 0.40 -2.37
CA LEU A 183 -9.98 -0.68 -2.11
C LEU A 183 -10.61 -2.02 -2.48
N PHE A 184 -9.80 -2.98 -2.94
CA PHE A 184 -10.20 -4.36 -3.08
C PHE A 184 -10.54 -4.96 -1.71
N LEU A 185 -11.61 -5.75 -1.70
CA LEU A 185 -12.01 -6.48 -0.51
C LEU A 185 -10.87 -7.42 -0.11
N HIS A 186 -10.51 -7.39 1.16
CA HIS A 186 -9.45 -8.23 1.69
C HIS A 186 -9.81 -8.77 3.07
N HIS A 187 -9.31 -9.96 3.38
CA HIS A 187 -9.59 -10.65 4.63
C HIS A 187 -8.32 -11.22 5.24
N LYS A 188 -8.19 -11.06 6.55
CA LYS A 188 -7.22 -11.82 7.35
C LYS A 188 -7.65 -13.29 7.41
N ILE A 189 -6.75 -14.18 6.99
CA ILE A 189 -6.97 -15.63 6.98
C ILE A 189 -5.87 -16.35 7.75
N SER A 190 -6.14 -17.57 8.18
CA SER A 190 -5.17 -18.46 8.82
C SER A 190 -4.81 -19.59 7.85
N ILE A 191 -3.54 -19.68 7.46
CA ILE A 191 -3.00 -20.61 6.44
C ILE A 191 -1.55 -21.00 6.72
#